data_AF-A0A317HB25-F1
#
_entry.id   AF-A0A317HB25-F1
#
_cell.length_a   1.000
_cell.length_b   1.000
_cell.length_c   1.000
_cell.angle_alpha   90.00
_cell.angle_beta   90.00
_cell.angle_gamma   90.00
#
_symmetry.space_group_name_H-M   'P 1'
#
loop_
_entity.id
_entity.type
_entity.pdbx_description
1 polymer ?
#
loop_
_entity_poly.entity_id
_entity_poly.type
_entity_poly.pdbx_seq_one_letter_code
_entity_poly.pdbx_strand_id
1 'polypeptide(L)'
;MKKRRKMIILIQKSPRGASRGKELQFVHRAKRHELTKEDFIRAVRSVPPARVQRYSATIGRLQYPTREVVALATGRPSIEFTSAAAYRILQKFGFDIDVWE
;
A
#
# COMPACT_ATOMS: atom_id res chain seq x y z
N MET A 1 -35.42 -18.46 4.56
CA MET A 1 -34.88 -17.27 5.24
C MET A 1 -33.54 -17.63 5.91
N LYS A 2 -32.60 -16.67 6.02
CA LYS A 2 -31.20 -16.75 6.52
C LYS A 2 -30.12 -17.25 5.54
N LYS A 3 -29.67 -16.30 4.70
CA LYS A 3 -28.34 -16.23 4.07
C LYS A 3 -27.23 -16.53 5.09
N ARG A 4 -26.31 -17.43 4.75
CA ARG A 4 -24.94 -17.42 5.30
C ARG A 4 -23.95 -17.44 4.14
N ARG A 5 -23.61 -16.26 3.64
CA ARG A 5 -22.47 -16.08 2.75
C ARG A 5 -21.20 -16.34 3.56
N LYS A 6 -20.67 -17.56 3.49
CA LYS A 6 -19.27 -17.83 3.86
C LYS A 6 -18.39 -17.21 2.78
N MET A 7 -18.05 -15.94 2.96
CA MET A 7 -17.01 -15.30 2.18
C MET A 7 -15.68 -15.66 2.85
N ILE A 8 -15.16 -16.82 2.46
CA ILE A 8 -13.84 -17.28 2.90
C ILE A 8 -12.85 -16.32 2.26
N ILE A 9 -12.17 -15.53 3.08
CA ILE A 9 -11.15 -14.58 2.66
C ILE A 9 -10.06 -15.40 1.97
N LEU A 10 -9.97 -15.23 0.65
CA LEU A 10 -8.93 -15.80 -0.19
C LEU A 10 -7.61 -15.12 0.20
N ILE A 11 -6.88 -15.73 1.13
CA ILE A 11 -5.49 -15.36 1.40
C ILE A 11 -4.69 -15.83 0.18
N GLN A 12 -4.50 -14.92 -0.77
CA GLN A 12 -3.61 -15.10 -1.91
C GLN A 12 -2.15 -15.16 -1.40
N LYS A 13 -1.71 -16.33 -0.93
CA LYS A 13 -0.27 -16.64 -0.84
C LYS A 13 0.24 -16.83 -2.27
N SER A 14 0.80 -15.76 -2.85
CA SER A 14 1.47 -15.84 -4.16
C SER A 14 2.86 -16.51 -4.02
N PRO A 15 3.29 -17.37 -4.96
CA PRO A 15 4.40 -18.32 -4.77
C PRO A 15 5.75 -17.65 -4.49
N ARG A 16 6.54 -18.32 -3.65
CA ARG A 16 7.93 -18.01 -3.30
C ARG A 16 8.84 -18.32 -4.50
N GLY A 17 9.77 -17.40 -4.80
CA GLY A 17 10.97 -17.69 -5.61
C GLY A 17 11.04 -17.02 -6.98
N ALA A 18 11.38 -15.73 -7.01
CA ALA A 18 12.09 -15.04 -8.10
C ALA A 18 12.45 -13.65 -7.57
N SER A 19 13.74 -13.42 -7.26
CA SER A 19 14.36 -12.17 -6.78
C SER A 19 13.39 -11.04 -6.40
N ARG A 20 12.63 -11.21 -5.31
CA ARG A 20 11.83 -10.13 -4.74
C ARG A 20 12.79 -9.19 -4.03
N GLY A 21 12.63 -7.89 -4.22
CA GLY A 21 13.36 -6.89 -3.44
C GLY A 21 13.18 -7.13 -1.94
N LYS A 22 13.98 -6.44 -1.10
CA LYS A 22 13.97 -6.62 0.36
C LYS A 22 12.55 -6.60 0.93
N GLU A 23 12.09 -7.76 1.40
CA GLU A 23 10.79 -7.90 2.05
C GLU A 23 10.86 -7.24 3.43
N LEU A 24 9.91 -6.35 3.71
CA LEU A 24 9.87 -5.59 4.94
C LEU A 24 8.51 -5.76 5.59
N GLN A 25 8.55 -5.78 6.92
CA GLN A 25 7.37 -5.94 7.74
C GLN A 25 7.01 -4.63 8.43
N PHE A 26 5.71 -4.37 8.53
CA PHE A 26 5.18 -3.33 9.39
C PHE A 26 3.88 -3.79 10.03
N VAL A 27 3.59 -3.23 11.19
CA VAL A 27 2.32 -3.45 11.89
C VAL A 27 1.53 -2.16 11.85
N HIS A 28 0.27 -2.25 11.42
CA HIS A 28 -0.67 -1.14 11.46
C HIS A 28 -1.98 -1.63 12.05
N ARG A 29 -2.49 -0.96 13.09
CA ARG A 29 -3.74 -1.34 13.80
C ARG A 29 -3.81 -2.84 14.16
N ALA A 30 -2.76 -3.35 14.79
CA ALA A 30 -2.60 -4.76 15.18
C ALA A 30 -2.61 -5.79 14.03
N LYS A 31 -2.49 -5.34 12.77
CA LYS A 31 -2.33 -6.22 11.60
C LYS A 31 -0.89 -6.16 11.10
N ARG A 32 -0.28 -7.33 10.92
CA ARG A 32 1.06 -7.48 10.33
C ARG A 32 0.93 -7.53 8.81
N HIS A 33 1.72 -6.72 8.14
CA HIS A 33 1.89 -6.70 6.70
C HIS A 33 3.32 -7.07 6.37
N GLU A 34 3.47 -7.92 5.35
CA GLU A 34 4.74 -8.37 4.80
C GLU A 34 4.67 -8.13 3.30
N LEU A 35 5.41 -7.13 2.82
CA LEU A 35 5.38 -6.63 1.46
C LEU A 35 6.80 -6.31 1.01
N THR A 36 6.98 -6.09 -0.28
CA THR A 36 8.19 -5.50 -0.87
C THR A 36 7.88 -4.14 -1.49
N LYS A 37 8.91 -3.35 -1.85
CA LYS A 37 8.71 -2.09 -2.57
C LYS A 37 7.93 -2.31 -3.88
N GLU A 38 8.19 -3.41 -4.57
CA GLU A 38 7.52 -3.76 -5.83
C GLU A 38 6.04 -4.08 -5.64
N ASP A 39 5.62 -4.59 -4.47
CA ASP A 39 4.19 -4.79 -4.17
C ASP A 39 3.45 -3.45 -4.17
N PHE A 40 4.02 -2.40 -3.57
CA PHE A 40 3.43 -1.07 -3.58
C PHE A 40 3.34 -0.49 -5.00
N ILE A 41 4.41 -0.63 -5.80
CA ILE A 41 4.45 -0.16 -7.19
C ILE A 41 3.41 -0.89 -8.04
N ARG A 42 3.29 -2.21 -7.89
CA ARG A 42 2.31 -3.03 -8.63
C ARG A 42 0.88 -2.65 -8.26
N ALA A 43 0.60 -2.38 -6.99
CA ALA A 43 -0.74 -2.09 -6.50
C ALA A 43 -1.33 -0.81 -7.10
N VAL A 44 -0.50 0.18 -7.42
CA VAL A 44 -0.95 1.46 -8.00
C VAL A 44 -0.96 1.48 -9.53
N ARG A 45 -0.27 0.55 -10.20
CA ARG A 45 0.01 0.62 -11.64
C ARG A 45 -1.25 0.72 -12.53
N SER A 46 -2.37 0.15 -12.08
CA SER A 46 -3.64 0.14 -12.82
C SER A 46 -4.67 1.14 -12.28
N VAL A 47 -4.26 2.01 -11.35
CA VAL A 47 -5.13 3.01 -10.72
C VAL A 47 -4.57 4.39 -11.04
N PRO A 48 -5.35 5.30 -11.67
CA PRO A 48 -4.90 6.68 -11.84
C PRO A 48 -4.79 7.36 -10.46
N PRO A 49 -3.74 8.15 -10.20
CA PRO A 49 -3.57 8.80 -8.92
C PRO A 49 -4.71 9.77 -8.63
N ALA A 50 -5.23 9.75 -7.40
CA ALA A 50 -6.11 10.82 -6.96
C ALA A 50 -5.35 12.14 -6.78
N ARG A 51 -6.11 13.23 -6.60
CA ARG A 51 -5.54 14.56 -6.31
C ARG A 51 -4.64 14.50 -5.07
N VAL A 52 -3.39 14.91 -5.24
CA VAL A 52 -2.45 15.10 -4.13
C VAL A 52 -2.88 16.28 -3.28
N GLN A 53 -2.90 16.09 -1.95
CA GLN A 53 -3.24 17.15 -1.00
C GLN A 53 -2.02 17.73 -0.28
N ARG A 54 -1.10 16.88 0.20
CA ARG A 54 0.06 17.31 1.00
C ARG A 54 1.29 16.42 0.84
N TYR A 55 1.11 15.11 0.68
CA TYR A 55 2.22 14.17 0.53
C TYR A 55 1.98 13.27 -0.66
N SER A 56 2.99 13.11 -1.51
CA SER A 56 2.96 12.14 -2.61
C SER A 56 4.21 11.30 -2.68
N ALA A 57 4.08 10.07 -3.14
CA ALA A 57 5.21 9.26 -3.59
C ALA A 57 5.29 9.32 -5.13
N THR A 58 6.48 9.57 -5.65
CA THR A 58 6.73 9.52 -7.09
C THR A 58 6.96 8.07 -7.53
N ILE A 59 6.08 7.55 -8.39
CA ILE A 59 6.12 6.19 -8.91
C ILE A 59 6.06 6.25 -10.44
N GLY A 60 7.19 5.98 -11.09
CA GLY A 60 7.35 6.22 -12.52
C GLY A 60 7.33 7.72 -12.81
N ARG A 61 6.38 8.17 -13.62
CA ARG A 61 6.17 9.60 -13.96
C ARG A 61 4.97 10.23 -13.25
N LEU A 62 4.36 9.51 -12.31
CA LEU A 62 3.12 9.90 -11.66
C LEU A 62 3.33 10.08 -10.16
N GLN A 63 2.59 11.01 -9.59
CA GLN A 63 2.60 11.30 -8.16
C GLN A 63 1.34 10.74 -7.52
N TYR A 64 1.53 9.84 -6.57
CA TYR A 64 0.43 9.18 -5.87
C TYR A 64 0.31 9.69 -4.44
N PRO A 65 -0.90 10.02 -3.95
CA PRO A 65 -1.10 10.33 -2.54
C PRO A 65 -0.59 9.19 -1.65
N THR A 66 0.23 9.48 -0.65
CA THR A 66 0.89 8.42 0.16
C THR A 66 -0.10 7.44 0.79
N ARG A 67 -1.26 7.94 1.26
CA ARG A 67 -2.32 7.12 1.85
C ARG A 67 -2.96 6.18 0.83
N GLU A 68 -3.07 6.60 -0.43
CA GLU A 68 -3.62 5.79 -1.51
C GLU A 68 -2.68 4.63 -1.85
N VAL A 69 -1.38 4.90 -1.98
CA VAL A 69 -0.37 3.87 -2.24
C VAL A 69 -0.41 2.76 -1.19
N VAL A 70 -0.43 3.13 0.10
CA VAL A 70 -0.50 2.16 1.21
C VAL A 70 -1.84 1.43 1.24
N ALA A 71 -2.95 2.13 1.00
CA ALA A 71 -4.28 1.53 0.95
C ALA A 71 -4.38 0.45 -0.13
N LEU A 72 -3.93 0.75 -1.35
CA LEU A 72 -3.94 -0.19 -2.47
C LEU A 72 -3.02 -1.37 -2.21
N ALA A 73 -1.79 -1.13 -1.75
CA ALA A 73 -0.83 -2.20 -1.47
C ALA A 73 -1.27 -3.16 -0.36
N THR A 74 -2.03 -2.66 0.62
CA THR A 74 -2.52 -3.46 1.74
C THR A 74 -3.92 -4.03 1.54
N GLY A 75 -4.62 -3.61 0.48
CA GLY A 75 -6.04 -3.94 0.26
C GLY A 75 -6.96 -3.40 1.35
N ARG A 76 -6.62 -2.23 1.93
CA ARG A 76 -7.36 -1.61 3.04
C ARG A 76 -7.88 -0.23 2.66
N PRO A 77 -8.98 0.24 3.28
CA PRO A 77 -9.47 1.60 3.08
C PRO A 77 -8.42 2.66 3.48
N SER A 78 -8.29 3.73 2.69
CA SER A 78 -7.36 4.84 2.97
C SER A 78 -7.65 5.56 4.30
N ILE A 79 -8.89 5.53 4.77
CA ILE A 79 -9.30 6.06 6.08
C ILE A 79 -8.68 5.30 7.26
N GLU A 80 -8.20 4.07 7.06
CA GLU A 80 -7.47 3.35 8.12
C GLU A 80 -6.08 3.94 8.38
N PHE A 81 -5.51 4.68 7.42
CA PHE A 81 -4.15 5.22 7.51
C PHE A 81 -4.17 6.74 7.75
N THR A 82 -3.36 7.20 8.70
CA THR A 82 -3.05 8.63 8.81
C THR A 82 -1.98 9.01 7.79
N SER A 83 -1.92 10.28 7.39
CA SER A 83 -0.89 10.77 6.45
C SER A 83 0.52 10.51 6.98
N ALA A 84 0.75 10.72 8.28
CA ALA A 84 2.04 10.45 8.92
C ALA A 84 2.41 8.96 8.94
N ALA A 85 1.44 8.07 9.16
CA ALA A 85 1.67 6.63 9.10
C ALA A 85 2.04 6.20 7.68
N ALA A 86 1.29 6.66 6.67
CA ALA A 86 1.56 6.34 5.28
C ALA A 86 2.94 6.86 4.83
N TYR A 87 3.29 8.09 5.21
CA TYR A 87 4.60 8.69 4.99
C TYR A 87 5.73 7.80 5.55
N ARG A 88 5.66 7.44 6.84
CA ARG A 88 6.69 6.63 7.50
C ARG A 88 6.80 5.22 6.92
N ILE A 89 5.67 4.61 6.56
CA ILE A 89 5.66 3.30 5.90
C ILE A 89 6.41 3.43 4.58
N LEU A 90 5.99 4.31 3.67
CA LEU A 90 6.60 4.39 2.35
C LEU A 90 8.10 4.78 2.41
N GLN A 91 8.50 5.68 3.31
CA GLN A 91 9.92 5.96 3.54
C GLN A 91 10.71 4.72 3.95
N LYS A 92 10.16 3.87 4.83
CA LYS A 92 10.82 2.60 5.23
C LYS A 92 11.06 1.66 4.04
N PHE A 93 10.19 1.73 3.03
CA PHE A 93 10.32 0.97 1.78
C PHE A 93 11.14 1.71 0.70
N GLY A 94 11.76 2.85 1.05
CA GLY A 94 12.66 3.60 0.17
C GLY A 94 11.94 4.36 -0.95
N PHE A 95 10.71 4.82 -0.73
CA PHE A 95 10.07 5.77 -1.61
C PHE A 95 10.51 7.20 -1.29
N ASP A 96 10.76 7.98 -2.34
CA ASP A 96 10.93 9.43 -2.25
C ASP A 96 9.55 10.08 -2.10
N ILE A 97 9.40 10.89 -1.05
CA ILE A 97 8.13 11.52 -0.69
C ILE A 97 8.26 13.03 -0.83
N ASP A 98 7.46 13.59 -1.71
CA ASP A 98 7.34 15.04 -1.90
C ASP A 98 6.31 15.62 -0.95
N VAL A 99 6.60 16.81 -0.43
CA VAL A 99 5.70 17.60 0.42
C VAL A 99 5.19 18.78 -0.41
N TRP A 100 3.87 18.92 -0.45
CA TRP A 100 3.15 19.96 -1.18
C TRP A 100 2.55 20.94 -0.18
N GLU A 101 2.66 22.23 -0.50
CA GLU A 101 2.08 23.34 0.25
C GLU A 101 0.69 23.72 -0.25
#